data_AF-A0A5K0WYC8-F1
#
_entry.id   AF-A0A5K0WYC8-F1
#
_cell.length_a   1.000
_cell.length_b   1.000
_cell.length_c   1.000
_cell.angle_alpha   90.00
_cell.angle_beta   90.00
_cell.angle_gamma   90.00
#
_symmetry.space_group_name_H-M   'P 1'
#
loop_
_entity.id
_entity.type
_entity.pdbx_description
1 polymer ?
#
loop_
_entity_poly.entity_id
_entity_poly.type
_entity_poly.pdbx_seq_one_letter_code
_entity_poly.pdbx_strand_id
1 'polypeptide(L)' 'TCPRCGHGEAYSYDMQTRSADEGATIFFTCCNRSCGHQWQHFN' A
#
# COMPACT_ATOMS: atom_id res chain seq x y z
N THR A 1 -8.55 3.42 3.20
CA THR A 1 -8.86 4.66 2.46
C THR A 1 -7.58 5.41 2.13
N CYS A 2 -7.42 5.90 0.91
CA CYS A 2 -6.23 6.63 0.46
C CYS A 2 -6.01 7.89 1.31
N PRO A 3 -4.84 8.04 1.97
CA PRO A 3 -4.58 9.19 2.86
C PRO A 3 -4.44 10.52 2.10
N ARG A 4 -4.18 10.47 0.79
CA ARG A 4 -4.02 11.66 -0.05
C ARG A 4 -5.33 12.24 -0.55
N CYS A 5 -6.30 11.41 -0.93
CA CYS A 5 -7.53 11.85 -1.61
C CYS A 5 -8.83 11.34 -1.00
N GLY A 6 -8.77 10.49 0.04
CA GLY A 6 -9.96 9.94 0.67
C GLY A 6 -10.67 8.83 -0.12
N HIS A 7 -10.11 8.37 -1.25
CA HIS A 7 -10.71 7.30 -2.04
C HIS A 7 -10.70 5.95 -1.30
N GLY A 8 -11.78 5.18 -1.41
CA GLY A 8 -11.99 3.97 -0.62
C GLY A 8 -11.18 2.75 -1.09
N GLU A 9 -10.81 2.69 -2.36
CA GLU A 9 -10.23 1.51 -2.99
C GLU A 9 -8.73 1.68 -3.29
N ALA A 10 -7.99 0.59 -3.13
CA ALA A 10 -6.56 0.51 -3.44
C ALA A 10 -6.17 -0.90 -3.88
N TYR A 11 -5.25 -1.00 -4.83
CA TYR A 11 -4.54 -2.24 -5.13
C TYR A 11 -3.53 -2.53 -4.02
N SER A 12 -3.38 -3.78 -3.62
CA SER A 12 -2.40 -4.21 -2.62
C SER A 12 -1.47 -5.28 -3.16
N TYR A 13 -0.20 -5.22 -2.79
CA TYR A 13 0.75 -6.31 -2.99
C TYR A 13 1.70 -6.40 -1.80
N ASP A 14 2.10 -7.60 -1.44
CA ASP A 14 3.13 -7.85 -0.43
C ASP A 14 4.52 -7.96 -1.07
N MET A 15 5.53 -7.46 -0.37
CA MET A 15 6.93 -7.59 -0.76
C MET A 15 7.78 -7.88 0.47
N GLN A 16 8.60 -8.93 0.37
CA GLN A 16 9.61 -9.25 1.37
C GLN A 16 10.79 -8.32 1.17
N THR A 17 10.95 -7.34 2.06
CA THR A 17 12.05 -6.36 2.02
C THR A 17 13.14 -6.64 3.05
N ARG A 18 12.93 -7.68 3.88
CA ARG A 18 13.74 -8.01 5.07
C ARG A 18 13.90 -9.53 5.19
N SER A 19 14.69 -9.97 6.16
CA SER A 19 14.93 -11.40 6.40
C SER A 19 13.62 -12.18 6.50
N ALA A 20 13.63 -13.48 6.17
CA ALA A 20 12.44 -14.32 6.20
C ALA A 20 11.76 -14.37 7.58
N ASP A 21 12.51 -14.10 8.66
CA ASP A 21 12.04 -14.00 10.04
C ASP A 21 11.24 -12.72 10.33
N GLU A 22 11.26 -11.75 9.42
CA GLU A 22 10.59 -10.48 9.56
C GLU A 22 9.44 -10.38 8.54
N GLY A 23 8.19 -10.25 9.00
CA GLY A 23 6.99 -10.33 8.15
C GLY A 23 6.96 -9.37 6.94
N ALA A 24 6.25 -9.75 5.89
CA ALA A 24 6.15 -9.01 4.62
C ALA A 24 5.70 -7.55 4.81
N THR A 25 6.23 -6.65 3.98
CA THR A 25 5.71 -5.27 3.88
C THR A 25 4.57 -5.26 2.86
N ILE A 26 3.39 -4.78 3.26
CA ILE A 26 2.24 -4.62 2.35
C ILE A 26 2.27 -3.20 1.77
N PHE A 27 2.25 -3.10 0.45
CA PHE A 27 2.16 -1.85 -0.28
C PHE A 27 0.76 -1.66 -0.87
N PHE A 28 0.29 -0.42 -0.87
CA PHE A 28 -0.98 -0.02 -1.45
C PHE A 28 -0.78 1.01 -2.55
N THR A 29 -1.62 0.94 -3.59
CA THR A 29 -1.72 1.95 -4.65
C THR A 29 -3.17 2.37 -4.82
N CYS A 30 -3.46 3.67 -4.73
CA CYS A 30 -4.81 4.20 -4.88
C CYS A 30 -5.41 3.87 -6.27
N CYS A 31 -6.62 3.29 -6.30
CA CYS A 31 -7.31 2.96 -7.56
C CYS A 31 -7.82 4.20 -8.33
N ASN A 32 -7.90 5.35 -7.67
CA ASN A 32 -8.21 6.61 -8.35
C ASN A 32 -7.03 6.97 -9.27
N ARG A 33 -7.24 6.85 -10.58
CA ARG A 33 -6.22 7.12 -11.62
C ARG A 33 -5.67 8.54 -11.59
N SER A 34 -6.46 9.52 -11.13
CA SER A 34 -5.99 10.89 -10.94
C SER A 34 -5.16 11.07 -9.67
N CYS A 35 -5.22 10.11 -8.74
CA CYS A 35 -4.45 10.11 -7.51
C CYS A 35 -3.18 9.26 -7.62
N GLY A 36 -3.30 7.95 -7.86
CA GLY A 36 -2.17 7.03 -7.97
C GLY A 36 -1.23 6.99 -6.77
N HIS A 37 -1.65 7.48 -5.60
CA HIS A 37 -0.79 7.54 -4.41
C HIS A 37 -0.39 6.14 -3.95
N GLN A 38 0.89 5.97 -3.61
CA GLN A 38 1.43 4.72 -3.10
C GLN A 38 1.89 4.91 -1.66
N TRP A 39 1.55 3.96 -0.79
CA TRP A 39 1.96 3.98 0.62
C TRP A 39 2.11 2.56 1.15
N GLN A 40 2.92 2.40 2.20
CA GLN A 40 3.08 1.13 2.88
C GLN A 40 2.12 1.01 4.07
N HIS A 41 1.67 -0.21 4.35
CA HIS A 41 0.94 -0.52 5.56
C HIS A 41 1.93 -0.58 6.73
N PHE A 42 1.91 0.43 7.59
CA PHE A 42 2.51 0.32 8.91
C PHE A 42 1.44 -0.29 9.81
N ASN A 43 1.65 -1.54 10.24
CA ASN A 43 0.90 -2.13 11.34
C ASN A 43 1.50 -1.67 12.68
#